data_AF-A0A1A5ZXB0-F1
#
_entry.id   AF-A0A1A5ZXB0-F1
#
_cell.length_a   1.000
_cell.length_b   1.000
_cell.length_c   1.000
_cell.angle_alpha   90.00
_cell.angle_beta   90.00
_cell.angle_gamma   90.00
#
_symmetry.space_group_name_H-M   'P 1'
#
loop_
_entity.id
_entity.type
_entity.pdbx_description
1 polymer ?
#
loop_
_entity_poly.entity_id
_entity_poly.type
_entity_poly.pdbx_seq_one_letter_code
_entity_poly.pdbx_strand_id
1 'polypeptide(L)'
;MPVCTNCAYPADHVYTTYKTKSNIRLGVCPRCDQFLDPLIEHPDLIILLDLILLKPRVFLHLLFNRGSPPFDADKGVEIAKPQRQAIRRQKLYKDAWTMGSISILAESIVRFLPTVTSLNEVSVSQIIVTCSCVLLETIAQHVITSYLALLALRIRAWYPAGNDRVVPVDKRDGRRENFLPILISLTLLYTSLIPLLLQLVLSIWYTPPPSIHEHLPATASDISLLSTLPIKFPVELLELEAALHHAWSRSDRIWIGTRLLGGMSAGFGLRVLLPTKPWETTAIVLAGWMGAALIAQWLQLDRA
;
A
#
# COMPACT_ATOMS: atom_id res chain seq x y z
N MET A 1 16.08 12.77 -4.11
CA MET A 1 16.11 13.97 -3.26
C MET A 1 14.86 13.97 -2.42
N PRO A 2 14.91 14.59 -1.23
CA PRO A 2 13.75 14.72 -0.38
C PRO A 2 12.71 15.71 -0.92
N VAL A 3 11.52 15.70 -0.32
CA VAL A 3 10.40 16.58 -0.63
C VAL A 3 9.80 17.14 0.65
N CYS A 4 9.18 18.31 0.58
CA CYS A 4 8.40 18.83 1.69
C CYS A 4 7.19 17.92 1.97
N THR A 5 6.97 17.52 3.22
CA THR A 5 5.84 16.66 3.60
C THR A 5 4.49 17.40 3.55
N ASN A 6 4.48 18.72 3.43
CA ASN A 6 3.27 19.53 3.32
C ASN A 6 2.83 19.78 1.87
N CYS A 7 3.74 20.25 1.03
CA CYS A 7 3.42 20.72 -0.33
C CYS A 7 4.12 19.93 -1.45
N ALA A 8 4.88 18.88 -1.10
CA ALA A 8 5.66 18.07 -2.02
C ALA A 8 6.70 18.85 -2.87
N TYR A 9 7.10 20.05 -2.43
CA TYR A 9 8.18 20.81 -3.07
C TYR A 9 9.50 20.04 -2.99
N PRO A 10 10.28 19.90 -4.08
CA PRO A 10 11.59 19.26 -4.04
C PRO A 10 12.57 20.06 -3.18
N ALA A 11 13.36 19.37 -2.36
CA ALA A 11 14.41 19.98 -1.55
C ALA A 11 15.73 19.21 -1.72
N ASP A 12 16.87 19.88 -1.52
CA ASP A 12 18.19 19.23 -1.64
C ASP A 12 18.55 18.43 -0.38
N HIS A 13 18.20 18.97 0.79
CA HIS A 13 18.36 18.36 2.10
C HIS A 13 17.17 18.76 3.00
N VAL A 14 16.83 17.91 3.96
CA VAL A 14 15.69 18.15 4.88
C VAL A 14 16.14 18.78 6.19
N TYR A 15 17.36 18.47 6.61
CA TYR A 15 17.94 18.96 7.84
C TYR A 15 19.45 19.13 7.69
N THR A 16 19.99 20.04 8.50
CA THR A 16 21.42 20.28 8.64
C THR A 16 21.92 19.71 9.96
N THR A 17 23.12 19.14 9.95
CA THR A 17 23.81 18.63 11.13
C THR A 17 25.06 19.46 11.39
N TYR A 18 25.33 19.75 12.66
CA TYR A 18 26.54 20.46 13.13
C TYR A 18 27.48 19.52 13.90
N LYS A 19 28.66 20.02 14.33
CA LYS A 19 29.74 19.25 15.01
C LYS A 19 29.24 18.28 16.06
N THR A 20 28.30 18.71 16.89
CA THR A 20 27.56 17.83 17.78
C THR A 20 26.44 17.17 16.98
N LYS A 21 26.60 15.89 16.64
CA LYS A 21 25.61 15.09 15.89
C LYS A 21 24.20 15.09 16.50
N SER A 22 24.05 15.56 17.75
CA SER A 22 22.79 15.73 18.45
C SER A 22 22.03 17.01 18.13
N ASN A 23 22.67 18.02 17.51
CA ASN A 23 22.02 19.26 17.12
C ASN A 23 21.70 19.22 15.62
N ILE A 24 20.42 18.96 15.32
CA ILE A 24 19.87 19.03 13.97
C ILE A 24 19.01 20.28 13.85
N ARG A 25 19.03 20.92 12.68
CA ARG A 25 18.09 21.98 12.33
C ARG A 25 17.31 21.58 11.09
N LEU A 26 15.98 21.59 11.20
CA LEU A 26 15.09 21.33 10.07
C LEU A 26 15.14 22.50 9.08
N GLY A 27 15.22 22.17 7.80
CA GLY A 27 15.11 23.14 6.72
C GLY A 27 13.68 23.67 6.59
N VAL A 28 13.53 24.90 6.12
CA VAL A 28 12.24 25.54 5.86
C VAL A 28 11.94 25.47 4.36
N CYS A 29 10.71 25.11 4.01
CA CYS A 29 10.27 25.03 2.62
C CYS A 29 10.07 26.43 2.03
N PRO A 30 10.70 26.79 0.89
CA PRO A 30 10.56 28.11 0.29
C PRO A 30 9.20 28.35 -0.38
N ARG A 31 8.35 27.31 -0.51
CA ARG A 31 7.02 27.41 -1.13
C ARG A 31 5.91 27.68 -0.11
N CYS A 32 5.95 26.99 1.04
CA CYS A 32 4.86 27.04 2.01
C CYS A 32 5.29 27.55 3.39
N ASP A 33 6.56 27.94 3.55
CA ASP A 33 7.15 28.48 4.78
C ASP A 33 6.94 27.61 6.03
N GLN A 34 6.77 26.30 5.82
CA GLN A 34 6.73 25.29 6.88
C GLN A 34 8.03 24.51 6.88
N PHE A 35 8.36 23.90 8.02
CA PHE A 35 9.46 22.93 8.07
C PHE A 35 9.27 21.82 7.03
N LEU A 36 10.36 21.45 6.36
CA LEU A 36 10.36 20.48 5.25
C LEU A 36 9.83 19.12 5.71
N ASP A 37 10.26 18.66 6.87
CA ASP A 37 9.80 17.40 7.46
C ASP A 37 9.95 17.36 8.99
N PRO A 38 8.91 17.72 9.74
CA PRO A 38 8.90 17.56 11.20
C PRO A 38 8.99 16.10 11.66
N LEU A 39 8.61 15.12 10.81
CA LEU A 39 8.54 13.72 11.21
C LEU A 39 9.91 13.08 11.46
N ILE A 40 11.01 13.74 11.06
CA ILE A 40 12.37 13.25 11.33
C ILE A 40 12.68 13.18 12.83
N GLU A 41 12.08 14.06 13.63
CA GLU A 41 12.26 14.10 15.09
C GLU A 41 11.28 13.19 15.82
N HIS A 42 10.26 12.68 15.13
CA HIS A 42 9.23 11.85 15.75
C HIS A 42 9.77 10.42 16.02
N PRO A 43 9.43 9.82 17.17
CA PRO A 43 9.71 8.41 17.41
C PRO A 43 8.92 7.51 16.46
N ASP A 44 9.46 6.32 16.17
CA ASP A 44 8.88 5.36 15.22
C ASP A 44 7.41 5.01 15.53
N LEU A 45 7.02 4.98 16.81
CA LEU A 45 5.63 4.70 17.22
C LEU A 45 4.64 5.75 16.69
N ILE A 46 5.01 7.03 16.71
CA ILE A 46 4.15 8.12 16.21
C ILE A 46 4.06 8.04 14.69
N ILE A 47 5.17 7.73 14.01
CA ILE A 47 5.20 7.51 12.56
C ILE A 47 4.29 6.33 12.18
N LEU A 48 4.31 5.24 12.94
CA LEU A 48 3.44 4.09 12.76
C LEU A 48 1.96 4.46 12.95
N LEU A 49 1.64 5.19 14.02
CA LEU A 49 0.26 5.63 14.28
C LEU A 49 -0.26 6.52 13.15
N ASP A 50 0.53 7.50 12.72
CA ASP A 50 0.15 8.39 11.64
C ASP A 50 0.04 7.66 10.29
N LEU A 51 0.81 6.58 10.08
CA LEU A 51 0.66 5.68 8.93
C LEU A 51 -0.68 4.91 8.99
N ILE A 52 -1.06 4.37 10.17
CA ILE A 52 -2.34 3.69 10.38
C ILE A 52 -3.52 4.64 10.14
N LEU A 53 -3.37 5.90 10.57
CA LEU A 53 -4.34 6.97 10.31
C LEU A 53 -4.32 7.49 8.87
N LEU A 54 -3.51 6.88 7.98
CA LEU A 54 -3.37 7.25 6.58
C LEU A 54 -3.08 8.75 6.40
N LYS A 55 -2.24 9.35 7.26
CA LYS A 55 -1.87 10.76 7.08
C LYS A 55 -0.95 10.92 5.87
N PRO A 56 -1.26 11.83 4.93
CA PRO A 56 -0.48 11.97 3.69
C PRO A 56 0.98 12.39 3.94
N ARG A 57 1.23 13.17 5.00
CA ARG A 57 2.58 13.63 5.39
C ARG A 57 3.53 12.46 5.65
N VAL A 58 3.04 11.38 6.26
CA VAL A 58 3.86 10.20 6.58
C VAL A 58 4.29 9.46 5.33
N PHE A 59 3.41 9.32 4.35
CA PHE A 59 3.78 8.69 3.08
C PHE A 59 4.92 9.46 2.39
N LEU A 60 4.85 10.80 2.38
CA LEU A 60 5.94 11.62 1.83
C LEU A 60 7.23 11.45 2.63
N HIS A 61 7.14 11.42 3.96
CA HIS A 61 8.28 11.12 4.82
C HIS A 61 8.90 9.75 4.50
N LEU A 62 8.12 8.67 4.54
CA LEU A 62 8.59 7.29 4.33
C LEU A 62 9.15 7.05 2.93
N LEU A 63 8.51 7.60 1.89
CA LEU A 63 8.86 7.32 0.49
C LEU A 63 9.99 8.21 -0.07
N PHE A 64 10.12 9.44 0.43
CA PHE A 64 11.06 10.42 -0.14
C PHE A 64 12.15 10.89 0.84
N ASN A 65 11.83 11.02 2.14
CA ASN A 65 12.72 11.66 3.10
C ASN A 65 13.43 10.68 4.04
N ARG A 66 12.84 9.50 4.30
CA ARG A 66 13.40 8.52 5.22
C ARG A 66 14.79 8.07 4.78
N GLY A 67 15.80 8.46 5.54
CA GLY A 67 17.21 8.18 5.21
C GLY A 67 17.84 9.09 4.17
N SER A 68 17.26 10.26 3.89
CA SER A 68 17.97 11.29 3.15
C SER A 68 19.24 11.67 3.91
N PRO A 69 20.40 11.77 3.23
CA PRO A 69 21.63 12.20 3.90
C PRO A 69 21.46 13.65 4.42
N PRO A 70 21.98 13.95 5.62
CA PRO A 70 22.00 15.32 6.12
C PRO A 70 22.90 16.21 5.29
N PHE A 71 22.66 17.52 5.36
CA PHE A 71 23.68 18.49 4.98
C PHE A 71 24.64 18.70 6.16
N ASP A 72 25.90 18.32 5.98
CA ASP A 72 26.96 18.47 6.98
C ASP A 72 27.57 19.86 6.83
N ALA A 73 27.20 20.77 7.75
CA ALA A 73 27.63 22.17 7.69
C ALA A 73 29.15 22.34 7.88
N ASP A 74 29.81 21.40 8.55
CA ASP A 74 31.23 21.48 8.87
C ASP A 74 32.11 20.96 7.75
N LYS A 75 31.67 19.91 7.04
CA LYS A 75 32.44 19.36 5.93
C LYS A 75 32.29 20.17 4.65
N GLY A 76 31.16 20.84 4.45
CA GLY A 76 30.86 21.57 3.21
C GLY A 76 30.83 20.67 1.94
N VAL A 77 31.05 19.36 2.08
CA VAL A 77 31.06 18.41 0.97
C VAL A 77 29.65 17.96 0.70
N GLU A 78 29.06 18.50 -0.35
CA GLU A 78 27.83 17.96 -0.88
C GLU A 78 28.11 16.64 -1.62
N ILE A 79 27.52 15.54 -1.13
CA ILE A 79 27.54 14.27 -1.86
C ILE A 79 26.94 14.52 -3.25
N ALA A 80 27.63 14.08 -4.31
CA ALA A 80 27.15 14.27 -5.68
C ALA A 80 25.74 13.67 -5.87
N LYS A 81 24.88 14.38 -6.60
CA LYS A 81 23.50 13.96 -6.92
C LYS A 81 23.37 12.50 -7.39
N PRO A 82 24.19 11.97 -8.32
CA PRO A 82 24.07 10.58 -8.76
C PRO A 82 24.38 9.58 -7.65
N GLN A 83 25.38 9.86 -6.81
CA GLN A 83 25.74 9.01 -5.69
C GLN A 83 24.63 8.97 -4.63
N ARG A 84 24.01 10.13 -4.33
CA ARG A 84 22.83 10.18 -3.43
C ARG A 84 21.67 9.35 -3.98
N GLN A 85 21.43 9.38 -5.28
CA GLN A 85 20.35 8.61 -5.91
C GLN A 85 20.61 7.10 -5.84
N ALA A 86 21.86 6.65 -6.04
CA ALA A 86 22.23 5.24 -5.90
C ALA A 86 22.02 4.72 -4.46
N ILE A 87 22.50 5.48 -3.46
CA ILE A 87 22.31 5.16 -2.04
C ILE A 87 20.81 5.08 -1.70
N ARG A 88 20.03 6.06 -2.15
CA ARG A 88 18.58 6.08 -1.96
C ARG A 88 17.93 4.84 -2.56
N ARG A 89 18.28 4.48 -3.79
CA ARG A 89 17.72 3.30 -4.48
C ARG A 89 17.98 2.03 -3.68
N GLN A 90 19.23 1.81 -3.26
CA GLN A 90 19.59 0.64 -2.45
C GLN A 90 18.79 0.57 -1.14
N LYS A 91 18.62 1.70 -0.45
CA LYS A 91 17.82 1.77 0.76
C LYS A 91 16.35 1.40 0.53
N LEU A 92 15.74 1.95 -0.53
CA LEU A 92 14.35 1.64 -0.86
C LEU A 92 14.13 0.15 -1.16
N TYR A 93 15.08 -0.51 -1.84
CA TYR A 93 14.99 -1.96 -2.05
C TYR A 93 15.14 -2.73 -0.74
N LYS A 94 16.06 -2.31 0.15
CA LYS A 94 16.20 -2.92 1.47
C LYS A 94 14.90 -2.80 2.27
N ASP A 95 14.31 -1.61 2.31
CA ASP A 95 13.06 -1.35 3.03
C ASP A 95 11.91 -2.18 2.42
N ALA A 96 11.81 -2.25 1.09
CA ALA A 96 10.83 -3.10 0.40
C ALA A 96 11.00 -4.59 0.76
N TRP A 97 12.24 -5.08 0.89
CA TRP A 97 12.50 -6.46 1.27
C TRP A 97 12.17 -6.74 2.72
N THR A 98 12.52 -5.84 3.63
CA THR A 98 12.15 -5.96 5.05
C THR A 98 10.63 -5.97 5.22
N MET A 99 9.92 -5.00 4.61
CA MET A 99 8.47 -4.90 4.72
C MET A 99 7.73 -6.03 4.00
N GLY A 100 8.26 -6.49 2.86
CA GLY A 100 7.76 -7.65 2.13
C GLY A 100 7.83 -8.92 2.96
N SER A 101 8.98 -9.21 3.56
CA SER A 101 9.15 -10.37 4.45
C SER A 101 8.22 -10.32 5.66
N ILE A 102 8.08 -9.16 6.30
CA ILE A 102 7.14 -8.98 7.43
C ILE A 102 5.70 -9.24 6.98
N SER A 103 5.30 -8.71 5.81
CA SER A 103 3.93 -8.87 5.29
C SER A 103 3.63 -10.34 4.97
N ILE A 104 4.54 -11.03 4.27
CA ILE A 104 4.38 -12.45 3.91
C ILE A 104 4.32 -13.31 5.17
N LEU A 105 5.18 -13.05 6.15
CA LEU A 105 5.18 -13.77 7.43
C LEU A 105 3.85 -13.56 8.17
N ALA A 106 3.40 -12.30 8.30
CA ALA A 106 2.16 -11.97 8.98
C ALA A 106 0.95 -12.60 8.30
N GLU A 107 0.83 -12.52 6.96
CA GLU A 107 -0.27 -13.12 6.23
C GLU A 107 -0.25 -14.65 6.31
N SER A 108 0.94 -15.27 6.27
CA SER A 108 1.09 -16.71 6.48
C SER A 108 0.60 -17.11 7.87
N ILE A 109 1.00 -16.39 8.93
CA ILE A 109 0.55 -16.64 10.31
C ILE A 109 -0.97 -16.53 10.42
N VAL A 110 -1.58 -15.50 9.82
CA VAL A 110 -3.04 -15.33 9.83
C VAL A 110 -3.75 -16.52 9.17
N ARG A 111 -3.20 -17.07 8.07
CA ARG A 111 -3.77 -18.25 7.40
C ARG A 111 -3.59 -19.56 8.20
N PHE A 112 -2.56 -19.66 9.03
CA PHE A 112 -2.37 -20.83 9.92
C PHE A 112 -3.15 -20.76 11.21
N LEU A 113 -3.55 -19.56 11.63
CA LEU A 113 -4.18 -19.34 12.95
C LEU A 113 -5.37 -20.27 13.23
N PRO A 114 -6.31 -20.50 12.28
CA PRO A 114 -7.44 -21.42 12.51
C PRO A 114 -7.00 -22.86 12.81
N THR A 115 -6.02 -23.38 12.05
CA THR A 115 -5.50 -24.74 12.21
C THR A 115 -4.79 -24.94 13.55
N VAL A 116 -4.06 -23.90 14.00
CA VAL A 116 -3.40 -23.91 15.32
C VAL A 116 -4.44 -23.89 16.44
N THR A 117 -5.48 -23.06 16.31
CA THR A 117 -6.55 -22.98 17.32
C THR A 117 -7.39 -24.25 17.40
N SER A 118 -7.49 -25.01 16.31
CA SER A 118 -8.25 -26.27 16.29
C SER A 118 -7.44 -27.48 16.77
N LEU A 119 -6.21 -27.30 17.27
CA LEU A 119 -5.31 -28.36 17.75
C LEU A 119 -5.06 -29.48 16.72
N ASN A 120 -5.21 -29.19 15.43
CA ASN A 120 -4.94 -30.17 14.37
C ASN A 120 -3.44 -30.26 14.09
N GLU A 121 -2.94 -31.46 13.80
CA GLU A 121 -1.55 -31.65 13.38
C GLU A 121 -1.28 -30.90 12.06
N VAL A 122 -0.33 -29.96 12.10
CA VAL A 122 0.07 -29.19 10.93
C VAL A 122 1.18 -29.92 10.20
N SER A 123 0.90 -30.38 8.97
CA SER A 123 1.91 -31.03 8.14
C SER A 123 2.87 -30.00 7.51
N VAL A 124 4.15 -30.35 7.38
CA VAL A 124 5.17 -29.48 6.76
C VAL A 124 4.80 -29.13 5.31
N SER A 125 4.17 -30.05 4.59
CA SER A 125 3.69 -29.83 3.22
C SER A 125 2.61 -28.74 3.16
N GLN A 126 1.64 -28.74 4.08
CA GLN A 126 0.64 -27.66 4.17
C GLN A 126 1.29 -26.31 4.46
N ILE A 127 2.34 -26.27 5.28
CA ILE A 127 3.07 -25.02 5.58
C ILE A 127 3.71 -24.47 4.31
N ILE A 128 4.50 -25.29 3.63
CA ILE A 128 5.23 -24.90 2.41
C ILE A 128 4.25 -24.42 1.34
N VAL A 129 3.16 -25.16 1.14
CA VAL A 129 2.13 -24.84 0.14
C VAL A 129 1.46 -23.50 0.46
N THR A 130 1.06 -23.28 1.71
CA THR A 130 0.38 -22.04 2.11
C THR A 130 1.30 -20.83 1.98
N CYS A 131 2.55 -20.93 2.47
CA CYS A 131 3.55 -19.85 2.33
C CYS A 131 3.84 -19.55 0.86
N SER A 132 3.93 -20.58 0.01
CA SER A 132 4.14 -20.41 -1.44
C SER A 132 2.96 -19.73 -2.12
N CYS A 133 1.72 -20.10 -1.76
CA CYS A 133 0.53 -19.41 -2.25
C CYS A 133 0.53 -17.93 -1.85
N VAL A 134 0.77 -17.62 -0.56
CA VAL A 134 0.82 -16.24 -0.06
C VAL A 134 1.87 -15.42 -0.81
N LEU A 135 3.05 -15.99 -1.01
CA LEU A 135 4.13 -15.35 -1.75
C LEU A 135 3.72 -15.04 -3.20
N LEU A 136 3.16 -16.03 -3.91
CA LEU A 136 2.75 -15.85 -5.31
C LEU A 136 1.60 -14.85 -5.47
N GLU A 137 0.61 -14.90 -4.59
CA GLU A 137 -0.49 -13.94 -4.54
C GLU A 137 0.01 -12.51 -4.30
N THR A 138 0.94 -12.35 -3.34
CA THR A 138 1.54 -11.05 -3.04
C THR A 138 2.32 -10.54 -4.24
N ILE A 139 3.19 -11.37 -4.84
CA ILE A 139 3.96 -10.99 -6.03
C ILE A 139 3.03 -10.59 -7.17
N ALA A 140 1.99 -11.39 -7.44
CA ALA A 140 1.00 -11.11 -8.47
C ALA A 140 0.31 -9.76 -8.25
N GLN A 141 -0.19 -9.50 -7.04
CA GLN A 141 -0.84 -8.24 -6.70
C GLN A 141 0.09 -7.04 -6.93
N HIS A 142 1.33 -7.13 -6.46
CA HIS A 142 2.30 -6.03 -6.58
C HIS A 142 2.73 -5.79 -8.03
N VAL A 143 2.96 -6.85 -8.82
CA VAL A 143 3.35 -6.74 -10.22
C VAL A 143 2.23 -6.13 -11.06
N ILE A 144 1.00 -6.63 -10.92
CA ILE A 144 -0.15 -6.15 -11.70
C ILE A 144 -0.47 -4.70 -11.33
N THR A 145 -0.52 -4.37 -10.04
CA THR A 145 -0.80 -2.99 -9.59
C THR A 145 0.28 -2.03 -10.06
N SER A 146 1.56 -2.41 -9.95
CA SER A 146 2.68 -1.58 -10.42
C SER A 146 2.64 -1.39 -11.94
N TYR A 147 2.36 -2.44 -12.70
CA TYR A 147 2.23 -2.37 -14.15
C TYR A 147 1.10 -1.41 -14.57
N LEU A 148 -0.10 -1.57 -14.00
CA LEU A 148 -1.25 -0.71 -14.29
C LEU A 148 -1.01 0.75 -13.89
N ALA A 149 -0.39 0.98 -12.73
CA ALA A 149 -0.01 2.32 -12.29
C ALA A 149 0.99 2.97 -13.27
N LEU A 150 2.05 2.25 -13.66
CA LEU A 150 3.03 2.76 -14.63
C LEU A 150 2.40 3.02 -16.00
N LEU A 151 1.49 2.15 -16.45
CA LEU A 151 0.73 2.34 -17.67
C LEU A 151 -0.11 3.63 -17.61
N ALA A 152 -0.85 3.84 -16.51
CA ALA A 152 -1.64 5.06 -16.29
C ALA A 152 -0.78 6.33 -16.30
N LEU A 153 0.41 6.29 -15.67
CA LEU A 153 1.33 7.42 -15.66
C LEU A 153 1.96 7.68 -17.04
N ARG A 154 2.20 6.62 -17.82
CA ARG A 154 2.72 6.71 -19.18
C ARG A 154 1.68 7.32 -20.12
N ILE A 155 0.41 6.89 -20.04
CA ILE A 155 -0.70 7.46 -20.81
C ILE A 155 -0.84 8.97 -20.55
N ARG A 156 -0.56 9.41 -19.32
CA ARG A 156 -0.59 10.83 -18.93
C ARG A 156 0.67 11.63 -19.26
N ALA A 157 1.68 10.99 -19.85
CA ALA A 157 3.01 11.58 -20.03
C ALA A 157 3.60 12.19 -18.73
N TRP A 158 3.22 11.63 -17.57
CA TRP A 158 3.74 12.08 -16.29
C TRP A 158 5.09 11.43 -15.98
N TYR A 159 5.22 10.15 -16.32
CA TYR A 159 6.45 9.34 -16.21
C TYR A 159 6.70 8.55 -17.52
N PRO A 160 7.94 8.45 -18.03
CA PRO A 160 9.17 9.04 -17.50
C PRO A 160 9.16 10.57 -17.58
N ALA A 161 9.87 11.23 -16.67
CA ALA A 161 10.04 12.68 -16.72
C ALA A 161 10.88 13.02 -17.97
N GLY A 162 10.27 13.64 -18.98
CA GLY A 162 11.01 14.13 -20.14
C GLY A 162 11.94 15.27 -19.74
N ASN A 163 13.15 15.31 -20.33
CA ASN A 163 14.18 16.31 -20.00
C ASN A 163 13.84 17.75 -20.42
N ASP A 164 12.90 17.95 -21.34
CA ASP A 164 12.80 19.22 -22.08
C ASP A 164 11.77 20.22 -21.55
N ARG A 165 11.06 19.90 -20.46
CA ARG A 165 10.04 20.82 -19.91
C ARG A 165 10.61 21.59 -18.72
N VAL A 166 11.02 22.82 -18.96
CA VAL A 166 11.31 23.80 -17.89
C VAL A 166 9.99 24.05 -17.13
N VAL A 167 9.84 23.45 -15.95
CA VAL A 167 8.67 23.66 -15.10
C VAL A 167 8.92 24.90 -14.22
N PRO A 168 7.99 25.87 -14.17
CA PRO A 168 8.08 27.02 -13.27
C PRO A 168 8.29 26.58 -11.82
N VAL A 169 9.07 27.35 -11.04
CA VAL A 169 9.41 27.05 -9.64
C VAL A 169 8.16 26.73 -8.80
N ASP A 170 7.10 27.52 -8.99
CA ASP A 170 5.84 27.39 -8.24
C ASP A 170 5.04 26.12 -8.59
N LYS A 171 5.33 25.50 -9.75
CA LYS A 171 4.65 24.31 -10.25
C LYS A 171 5.50 23.04 -10.16
N ARG A 172 6.73 23.12 -9.66
CA ARG A 172 7.58 21.93 -9.44
C ARG A 172 6.92 20.96 -8.46
N ASP A 173 6.94 19.68 -8.80
CA ASP A 173 6.45 18.62 -7.92
C ASP A 173 7.58 17.64 -7.68
N GLY A 174 8.09 17.64 -6.44
CA GLY A 174 9.21 16.81 -6.04
C GLY A 174 8.89 15.32 -6.14
N ARG A 175 7.60 14.93 -6.10
CA ARG A 175 7.18 13.54 -6.34
C ARG A 175 7.53 13.10 -7.75
N ARG A 176 7.31 13.96 -8.75
CA ARG A 176 7.59 13.67 -10.16
C ARG A 176 9.08 13.59 -10.42
N GLU A 177 9.83 14.57 -9.93
CA GLU A 177 11.29 14.66 -10.12
C GLU A 177 12.04 13.49 -9.48
N ASN A 178 11.53 12.99 -8.35
CA ASN A 178 12.17 11.94 -7.55
C ASN A 178 11.44 10.60 -7.62
N PHE A 179 10.53 10.42 -8.58
CA PHE A 179 9.74 9.21 -8.72
C PHE A 179 10.61 8.01 -9.07
N LEU A 180 10.38 6.89 -8.38
CA LEU A 180 10.96 5.60 -8.70
C LEU A 180 9.82 4.58 -8.72
N PRO A 181 9.75 3.66 -9.71
CA PRO A 181 8.68 2.65 -9.78
C PRO A 181 8.52 1.81 -8.50
N ILE A 182 9.62 1.55 -7.79
CA ILE A 182 9.62 0.78 -6.53
C ILE A 182 8.77 1.45 -5.43
N LEU A 183 8.55 2.76 -5.50
CA LEU A 183 7.72 3.48 -4.53
C LEU A 183 6.27 3.01 -4.57
N ILE A 184 5.77 2.54 -5.72
CA ILE A 184 4.42 1.97 -5.83
C ILE A 184 4.33 0.72 -4.94
N SER A 185 5.24 -0.25 -5.15
CA SER A 185 5.28 -1.47 -4.34
C SER A 185 5.49 -1.18 -2.85
N LEU A 186 6.38 -0.22 -2.52
CA LEU A 186 6.63 0.15 -1.13
C LEU A 186 5.39 0.79 -0.47
N THR A 187 4.63 1.58 -1.22
CA THR A 187 3.35 2.15 -0.74
C THR A 187 2.37 1.03 -0.41
N LEU A 188 2.23 0.04 -1.31
CA LEU A 188 1.37 -1.12 -1.09
C LEU A 188 1.78 -1.91 0.17
N LEU A 189 3.09 -2.12 0.37
CA LEU A 189 3.64 -2.78 1.56
C LEU A 189 3.42 -2.00 2.86
N TYR A 190 3.48 -0.67 2.83
CA TYR A 190 3.16 0.12 4.02
C TYR A 190 1.66 0.05 4.34
N THR A 191 0.81 0.06 3.33
CA THR A 191 -0.64 0.02 3.50
C THR A 191 -1.18 -1.37 3.86
N SER A 192 -0.45 -2.45 3.54
CA SER A 192 -0.82 -3.83 3.92
C SER A 192 -0.70 -4.08 5.41
N LEU A 193 0.08 -3.28 6.16
CA LEU A 193 0.19 -3.39 7.61
C LEU A 193 -1.14 -3.11 8.34
N ILE A 194 -1.97 -2.22 7.80
CA ILE A 194 -3.23 -1.81 8.43
C ILE A 194 -4.22 -2.98 8.54
N PRO A 195 -4.60 -3.67 7.44
CA PRO A 195 -5.50 -4.81 7.53
C PRO A 195 -4.89 -5.97 8.32
N LEU A 196 -3.57 -6.20 8.25
CA LEU A 196 -2.89 -7.24 9.05
C LEU A 196 -2.97 -6.95 10.55
N LEU A 197 -2.74 -5.69 10.96
CA LEU A 197 -2.90 -5.26 12.34
C LEU A 197 -4.35 -5.40 12.81
N LEU A 198 -5.31 -5.02 11.95
CA LEU A 198 -6.73 -5.18 12.27
C LEU A 198 -7.10 -6.66 12.41
N GLN A 199 -6.60 -7.53 11.52
CA GLN A 199 -6.82 -8.98 11.61
C GLN A 199 -6.21 -9.58 12.88
N LEU A 200 -5.03 -9.11 13.28
CA LEU A 200 -4.40 -9.52 14.54
C LEU A 200 -5.20 -9.07 15.76
N VAL A 201 -5.74 -7.84 15.75
CA VAL A 201 -6.61 -7.38 16.84
C VAL A 201 -7.90 -8.19 16.83
N LEU A 202 -8.57 -8.33 15.68
CA LEU A 202 -9.81 -9.09 15.57
C LEU A 202 -9.63 -10.55 15.98
N SER A 203 -8.50 -11.18 15.70
CA SER A 203 -8.30 -12.59 16.09
C SER A 203 -8.25 -12.82 17.60
N ILE A 204 -7.89 -11.79 18.38
CA ILE A 204 -7.94 -11.84 19.85
C ILE A 204 -9.38 -11.75 20.36
N TRP A 205 -10.18 -10.89 19.73
CA TRP A 205 -11.51 -10.50 20.22
C TRP A 205 -12.67 -11.23 19.56
N TYR A 206 -12.44 -11.87 18.41
CA TYR A 206 -13.45 -12.50 17.60
C TYR A 206 -13.08 -13.95 17.33
N THR A 207 -13.79 -14.87 17.99
CA THR A 207 -13.85 -16.27 17.58
C THR A 207 -14.96 -16.40 16.54
N PRO A 208 -14.69 -16.93 15.35
CA PRO A 208 -15.78 -17.24 14.43
C PRO A 208 -16.72 -18.23 15.12
N PRO A 209 -18.04 -17.98 15.13
CA PRO A 209 -18.97 -18.96 15.64
C PRO A 209 -18.75 -20.28 14.86
N PRO A 210 -18.80 -21.45 15.53
CA PRO A 210 -18.75 -22.71 14.81
C PRO A 210 -19.84 -22.66 13.74
N SER A 211 -19.48 -23.01 12.50
CA SER A 211 -20.43 -23.10 11.39
C SER A 211 -21.41 -24.24 11.67
N ILE A 212 -22.38 -23.98 12.54
CA ILE A 212 -23.57 -24.79 12.65
C ILE A 212 -24.30 -24.53 11.35
N HIS A 213 -24.56 -25.59 10.59
CA HIS A 213 -25.59 -25.61 9.58
C HIS A 213 -26.89 -25.09 10.17
N GLU A 214 -27.11 -23.79 10.08
CA GLU A 214 -28.37 -23.17 10.46
C GLU A 214 -28.94 -22.53 9.21
N HIS A 215 -29.81 -23.29 8.57
CA HIS A 215 -30.82 -22.79 7.67
C HIS A 215 -31.59 -21.68 8.39
N LEU A 216 -31.13 -20.43 8.28
CA LEU A 216 -31.97 -19.29 8.55
C LEU A 216 -32.96 -19.15 7.38
N PRO A 217 -34.27 -19.03 7.65
CA PRO A 217 -35.28 -18.98 6.60
C PRO A 217 -35.04 -17.73 5.74
N ALA A 218 -35.06 -17.94 4.43
CA ALA A 218 -34.98 -16.92 3.39
C ALA A 218 -36.05 -15.84 3.55
N THR A 219 -35.84 -14.90 4.46
CA THR A 219 -36.72 -13.73 4.68
C THR A 219 -35.95 -12.48 5.11
N ALA A 220 -34.64 -12.42 4.83
CA ALA A 220 -33.91 -11.15 4.84
C ALA A 220 -33.96 -10.57 3.41
N SER A 221 -35.09 -9.94 3.10
CA SER A 221 -35.31 -8.96 2.03
C SER A 221 -34.16 -8.79 1.01
N ASP A 222 -34.29 -9.49 -0.12
CA ASP A 222 -33.53 -9.26 -1.35
C ASP A 222 -33.80 -7.85 -1.87
N ILE A 223 -32.93 -6.90 -1.53
CA ILE A 223 -32.92 -5.58 -2.17
C ILE A 223 -31.75 -5.59 -3.15
N SER A 224 -32.00 -6.04 -4.39
CA SER A 224 -31.00 -5.89 -5.45
C SER A 224 -30.87 -4.40 -5.78
N LEU A 225 -29.64 -3.87 -5.72
CA LEU A 225 -29.37 -2.45 -5.95
C LEU A 225 -29.65 -2.07 -7.41
N LEU A 226 -29.50 -3.01 -8.35
CA LEU A 226 -29.78 -2.74 -9.77
C LEU A 226 -31.27 -2.86 -10.11
N SER A 227 -32.04 -3.68 -9.38
CA SER A 227 -33.49 -3.85 -9.61
C SER A 227 -34.33 -2.69 -9.05
N THR A 228 -33.76 -1.91 -8.12
CA THR A 228 -34.39 -0.72 -7.52
C THR A 228 -34.16 0.57 -8.32
N LEU A 229 -33.25 0.55 -9.31
CA LEU A 229 -33.02 1.67 -10.21
C LEU A 229 -34.01 1.61 -11.40
N PRO A 230 -34.57 2.75 -11.86
CA PRO A 230 -35.55 2.79 -12.96
C PRO A 230 -34.94 2.53 -14.35
N ILE A 231 -33.76 1.90 -14.42
CA ILE A 231 -32.95 1.71 -15.63
C ILE A 231 -32.91 0.21 -15.93
N LYS A 232 -33.22 -0.19 -17.17
CA LYS A 232 -33.11 -1.58 -17.59
C LYS A 232 -31.64 -1.95 -17.76
N PHE A 233 -31.12 -2.77 -16.86
CA PHE A 233 -29.78 -3.35 -16.97
C PHE A 233 -29.80 -4.64 -17.80
N PRO A 234 -28.70 -4.95 -18.52
CA PRO A 234 -28.57 -6.21 -19.24
C PRO A 234 -28.58 -7.40 -18.27
N VAL A 235 -29.15 -8.53 -18.71
CA VAL A 235 -29.34 -9.76 -17.91
C VAL A 235 -28.02 -10.27 -17.33
N GLU A 236 -26.93 -10.16 -18.09
CA GLU A 236 -25.57 -10.54 -17.65
C GLU A 236 -25.11 -9.79 -16.39
N LEU A 237 -25.50 -8.52 -16.23
CA LEU A 237 -25.13 -7.72 -15.06
C LEU A 237 -25.97 -8.09 -13.83
N LEU A 238 -27.21 -8.53 -14.05
CA LEU A 238 -28.09 -9.03 -13.00
C LEU A 238 -27.65 -10.41 -12.52
N GLU A 239 -27.19 -11.27 -13.43
CA GLU A 239 -26.55 -12.55 -13.10
C GLU A 239 -25.23 -12.34 -12.34
N LEU A 240 -24.43 -11.34 -12.73
CA LEU A 240 -23.23 -10.95 -12.00
C LEU A 240 -23.55 -10.43 -10.59
N GLU A 241 -24.61 -9.62 -10.42
CA GLU A 241 -25.07 -9.16 -9.11
C GLU A 241 -25.53 -10.33 -8.25
N ALA A 242 -26.32 -11.26 -8.81
CA ALA A 242 -26.77 -12.45 -8.10
C ALA A 242 -25.60 -13.35 -7.69
N ALA A 243 -24.63 -13.56 -8.59
CA ALA A 243 -23.41 -14.33 -8.29
C ALA A 243 -22.54 -13.63 -7.24
N LEU A 244 -22.41 -12.30 -7.30
CA LEU A 244 -21.72 -11.50 -6.28
C LEU A 244 -22.44 -11.57 -4.93
N HIS A 245 -23.78 -11.49 -4.91
CA HIS A 245 -24.58 -11.62 -3.69
C HIS A 245 -24.46 -13.01 -3.07
N HIS A 246 -24.47 -14.06 -3.89
CA HIS A 246 -24.28 -15.43 -3.44
C HIS A 246 -22.85 -15.68 -2.93
N ALA A 247 -21.84 -15.12 -3.59
CA ALA A 247 -20.46 -15.14 -3.11
C ALA A 247 -20.31 -14.33 -1.82
N TRP A 248 -21.02 -13.20 -1.70
CA TRP A 248 -21.02 -12.33 -0.53
C TRP A 248 -21.69 -12.97 0.68
N SER A 249 -22.81 -13.67 0.50
CA SER A 249 -23.54 -14.32 1.58
C SER A 249 -22.82 -15.55 2.15
N ARG A 250 -21.98 -16.20 1.33
CA ARG A 250 -21.18 -17.38 1.72
C ARG A 250 -19.81 -17.04 2.28
N SER A 251 -19.31 -15.84 2.03
CA SER A 251 -17.95 -15.44 2.43
C SER A 251 -17.95 -14.77 3.81
N ASP A 252 -16.91 -15.01 4.60
CA ASP A 252 -16.73 -14.38 5.89
C ASP A 252 -16.69 -12.85 5.73
N ARG A 253 -17.73 -12.17 6.22
CA ARG A 253 -17.88 -10.71 6.13
C ARG A 253 -16.67 -9.96 6.70
N ILE A 254 -16.00 -10.55 7.69
CA ILE A 254 -14.79 -10.01 8.32
C ILE A 254 -13.57 -10.16 7.40
N TRP A 255 -13.43 -11.29 6.72
CA TRP A 255 -12.37 -11.51 5.74
C TRP A 255 -12.51 -10.52 4.57
N ILE A 256 -13.72 -10.38 4.04
CA ILE A 256 -14.01 -9.39 2.99
C ILE A 256 -13.78 -7.97 3.49
N GLY A 257 -14.28 -7.61 4.67
CA GLY A 257 -14.15 -6.27 5.23
C GLY A 257 -12.70 -5.85 5.43
N THR A 258 -11.85 -6.77 5.94
CA THR A 258 -10.42 -6.51 6.12
C THR A 258 -9.68 -6.41 4.79
N ARG A 259 -10.04 -7.23 3.79
CA ARG A 259 -9.46 -7.17 2.43
C ARG A 259 -9.85 -5.88 1.70
N LEU A 260 -11.11 -5.46 1.82
CA LEU A 260 -11.62 -4.22 1.24
C LEU A 260 -10.99 -2.98 1.91
N LEU A 261 -10.83 -2.99 3.23
CA LEU A 261 -10.10 -1.96 3.96
C LEU A 261 -8.65 -1.85 3.48
N GLY A 262 -7.98 -2.99 3.27
CA GLY A 262 -6.63 -3.04 2.70
C GLY A 262 -6.55 -2.47 1.28
N GLY A 263 -7.55 -2.75 0.43
CA GLY A 263 -7.64 -2.17 -0.91
C GLY A 263 -7.84 -0.64 -0.90
N MET A 264 -8.71 -0.15 -0.01
CA MET A 264 -8.96 1.29 0.15
C MET A 264 -7.75 2.03 0.72
N SER A 265 -7.06 1.45 1.70
CA SER A 265 -5.84 2.04 2.28
C SER A 265 -4.71 2.13 1.25
N ALA A 266 -4.52 1.09 0.45
CA ALA A 266 -3.59 1.07 -0.68
C ALA A 266 -3.93 2.12 -1.74
N GLY A 267 -5.22 2.25 -2.11
CA GLY A 267 -5.70 3.27 -3.05
C GLY A 267 -5.45 4.70 -2.55
N PHE A 268 -5.62 4.94 -1.26
CA PHE A 268 -5.30 6.23 -0.63
C PHE A 268 -3.79 6.51 -0.66
N GLY A 269 -2.96 5.55 -0.23
CA GLY A 269 -1.50 5.71 -0.24
C GLY A 269 -0.97 6.01 -1.64
N LEU A 270 -1.49 5.30 -2.65
CA LEU A 270 -1.11 5.49 -4.04
C LEU A 270 -1.51 6.88 -4.56
N ARG A 271 -2.62 7.46 -4.11
CA ARG A 271 -3.03 8.83 -4.45
C ARG A 271 -2.09 9.88 -3.89
N VAL A 272 -1.48 9.64 -2.73
CA VAL A 272 -0.46 10.56 -2.19
C VAL A 272 0.76 10.59 -3.10
N LEU A 273 1.13 9.43 -3.66
CA LEU A 273 2.26 9.28 -4.56
C LEU A 273 1.97 9.77 -5.99
N LEU A 274 0.80 9.45 -6.55
CA LEU A 274 0.46 9.63 -7.95
C LEU A 274 -0.55 10.78 -8.18
N PRO A 275 -0.40 11.56 -9.26
CA PRO A 275 -1.34 12.63 -9.64
C PRO A 275 -2.58 12.06 -10.34
N THR A 276 -3.28 11.15 -9.67
CA THR A 276 -4.43 10.41 -10.19
C THR A 276 -5.68 10.75 -9.40
N LYS A 277 -6.85 10.60 -10.05
CA LYS A 277 -8.12 10.79 -9.35
C LYS A 277 -8.35 9.61 -8.40
N PRO A 278 -9.13 9.78 -7.32
CA PRO A 278 -9.33 8.70 -6.34
C PRO A 278 -9.88 7.41 -6.95
N TRP A 279 -10.84 7.52 -7.87
CA TRP A 279 -11.42 6.34 -8.53
C TRP A 279 -10.41 5.59 -9.42
N GLU A 280 -9.39 6.26 -9.93
CA GLU A 280 -8.34 5.64 -10.76
C GLU A 280 -7.42 4.78 -9.90
N THR A 281 -6.98 5.28 -8.74
CA THR A 281 -6.14 4.48 -7.84
C THR A 281 -6.91 3.32 -7.26
N THR A 282 -8.18 3.51 -6.91
CA THR A 282 -9.06 2.42 -6.47
C THR A 282 -9.22 1.37 -7.58
N ALA A 283 -9.49 1.76 -8.82
CA ALA A 283 -9.62 0.82 -9.94
C ALA A 283 -8.32 0.04 -10.20
N ILE A 284 -7.17 0.71 -10.15
CA ILE A 284 -5.85 0.07 -10.32
C ILE A 284 -5.60 -0.99 -9.23
N VAL A 285 -5.89 -0.65 -7.96
CA VAL A 285 -5.70 -1.58 -6.83
C VAL A 285 -6.68 -2.75 -6.91
N LEU A 286 -7.96 -2.49 -7.24
CA LEU A 286 -8.96 -3.54 -7.42
C LEU A 286 -8.58 -4.50 -8.55
N ALA A 287 -8.11 -3.99 -9.69
CA ALA A 287 -7.64 -4.82 -10.80
C ALA A 287 -6.41 -5.66 -10.39
N GLY A 288 -5.49 -5.09 -9.61
CA GLY A 288 -4.37 -5.82 -9.03
C GLY A 288 -4.82 -6.96 -8.10
N TRP A 289 -5.83 -6.70 -7.28
CA TRP A 289 -6.41 -7.69 -6.38
C TRP A 289 -7.15 -8.81 -7.12
N MET A 290 -7.98 -8.46 -8.11
CA MET A 290 -8.67 -9.43 -8.97
C MET A 290 -7.66 -10.31 -9.72
N GLY A 291 -6.61 -9.72 -10.28
CA GLY A 291 -5.56 -10.48 -10.96
C GLY A 291 -4.83 -11.46 -10.05
N ALA A 292 -4.53 -11.04 -8.81
CA ALA A 292 -3.95 -11.93 -7.80
C ALA A 292 -4.90 -13.07 -7.39
N ALA A 293 -6.19 -12.79 -7.24
CA ALA A 293 -7.20 -13.79 -6.92
C ALA A 293 -7.36 -14.84 -8.02
N LEU A 294 -7.34 -14.43 -9.30
CA LEU A 294 -7.38 -15.34 -10.44
C LEU A 294 -6.16 -16.26 -10.48
N ILE A 295 -4.96 -15.73 -10.19
CA ILE A 295 -3.73 -16.53 -10.10
C ILE A 295 -3.82 -17.53 -8.94
N ALA A 296 -4.37 -17.12 -7.79
CA ALA A 296 -4.59 -18.01 -6.65
C ALA A 296 -5.54 -19.16 -7.00
N GLN A 297 -6.65 -18.85 -7.69
CA GLN A 297 -7.63 -19.84 -8.12
C GLN A 297 -7.02 -20.82 -9.12
N TRP A 298 -6.23 -20.33 -10.09
CA TRP A 298 -5.54 -21.16 -11.06
C TRP A 298 -4.55 -22.12 -10.39
N LEU A 299 -3.77 -21.64 -9.41
CA LEU A 299 -2.85 -22.47 -8.61
C LEU A 299 -3.56 -23.55 -7.75
N GLN A 300 -4.83 -23.35 -7.43
CA GLN A 300 -5.65 -24.33 -6.71
C GLN A 300 -6.29 -25.36 -7.66
N LEU A 301 -6.67 -24.94 -8.88
CA LEU A 301 -7.19 -25.84 -9.91
C LEU A 301 -6.15 -26.86 -10.37
N ASP A 302 -4.87 -26.48 -10.47
CA ASP A 302 -3.77 -27.41 -10.78
C ASP A 302 -3.50 -28.47 -9.68
N ARG A 303 -4.16 -28.37 -8.52
CA ARG A 303 -4.01 -29.31 -7.39
C ARG A 303 -5.23 -30.21 -7.15
N ALA A 304 -6.35 -29.96 -7.82
CA ALA A 304 -7.57 -30.76 -7.73
C ALA A 304 -7.57 -31.85 -8.80
#